data_AF-A0A7K0H0W1-F1
#
_entry.id   AF-A0A7K0H0W1-F1
#
_cell.length_a   1.000
_cell.length_b   1.000
_cell.length_c   1.000
_cell.angle_alpha   90.00
_cell.angle_beta   90.00
_cell.angle_gamma   90.00
#
_symmetry.space_group_name_H-M   'P 1'
#
loop_
_entity.id
_entity.type
_entity.pdbx_description
1 polymer ?
#
loop_
_entity_poly.entity_id
_entity_poly.type
_entity_poly.pdbx_seq_one_letter_code
_entity_poly.pdbx_strand_id
1 'polypeptide(L)'
;MDILLVILGVICLLVGLAGCFLPILPGPPVAYLALWLLHFTGYAEFTVTELVVWGLLVVLAQAMDYVTPMLGTKYSGGSKWGNWGCAVGTVAGIFVFPPWGILLGPFVGAFVGELLGGKASGDALKAGFGAFAGFLLSVVLKVTLCGYFIYSFVRGIIN
;
A
#
# COMPACT_ATOMS: atom_id res chain seq x y z
N MET A 1 11.89 -22.91 18.95
CA MET A 1 10.99 -22.73 17.79
C MET A 1 10.69 -21.26 17.53
N ASP A 2 10.99 -20.41 18.50
CA ASP A 2 10.48 -19.04 18.53
C ASP A 2 11.33 -18.06 17.71
N ILE A 3 12.65 -18.28 17.65
CA ILE A 3 13.57 -17.54 16.77
C ILE A 3 13.19 -17.70 15.29
N LEU A 4 12.72 -18.89 14.87
CA LEU A 4 12.29 -19.13 13.49
C LEU A 4 11.05 -18.31 13.13
N LEU A 5 10.09 -18.20 14.05
CA LEU A 5 8.87 -17.42 13.90
C LEU A 5 9.13 -15.91 13.97
N VAL A 6 10.10 -15.46 14.79
CA VAL A 6 10.58 -14.07 14.79
C VAL A 6 11.24 -13.72 13.45
N ILE A 7 12.12 -14.58 12.93
CA ILE A 7 12.73 -14.39 11.61
C ILE A 7 11.67 -14.35 10.51
N LEU A 8 10.68 -15.26 10.56
CA LEU A 8 9.57 -15.28 9.61
C LEU A 8 8.72 -14.00 9.71
N GLY A 9 8.46 -13.51 10.92
CA GLY A 9 7.74 -12.26 11.18
C GLY A 9 8.47 -11.03 10.65
N VAL A 10 9.80 -10.96 10.84
CA VAL A 10 10.64 -9.89 10.28
C VAL A 10 10.64 -9.92 8.75
N ILE A 11 10.75 -11.10 8.14
CA ILE A 11 10.62 -11.26 6.68
C ILE A 11 9.23 -10.80 6.23
N CYS A 12 8.18 -11.18 6.96
CA CYS A 12 6.81 -10.80 6.64
C CYS A 12 6.57 -9.29 6.78
N LEU A 13 7.22 -8.61 7.75
CA LEU A 13 7.22 -7.16 7.89
C LEU A 13 7.98 -6.46 6.74
N LEU A 14 9.13 -7.00 6.34
CA LEU A 14 9.88 -6.48 5.18
C LEU A 14 9.08 -6.65 3.88
N VAL A 15 8.42 -7.79 3.71
CA VAL A 15 7.53 -8.07 2.57
C VAL A 15 6.26 -7.21 2.64
N GLY A 16 5.72 -6.95 3.84
CA GLY A 16 4.58 -6.05 4.06
C GLY A 16 4.93 -4.59 3.72
N LEU A 17 6.14 -4.15 4.09
CA LEU A 17 6.66 -2.83 3.78
C LEU A 17 6.94 -2.68 2.28
N ALA A 18 7.49 -3.70 1.63
CA ALA A 18 7.57 -3.78 0.16
C ALA A 18 6.16 -3.81 -0.47
N GLY A 19 5.21 -4.49 0.17
CA GLY A 19 3.79 -4.57 -0.18
C GLY A 19 3.08 -3.22 -0.12
N CYS A 20 3.50 -2.28 0.73
CA CYS A 20 2.93 -0.93 0.74
C CYS A 20 3.10 -0.21 -0.61
N PHE A 21 4.18 -0.52 -1.35
CA PHE A 21 4.48 0.05 -2.65
C PHE A 21 3.90 -0.78 -3.83
N LEU A 22 3.58 -2.04 -3.58
CA LEU A 22 2.97 -2.95 -4.56
C LEU A 22 1.44 -2.93 -4.43
N PRO A 23 0.69 -2.39 -5.42
CA PRO A 23 -0.78 -2.38 -5.35
C PRO A 23 -1.38 -3.79 -5.37
N ILE A 24 -0.62 -4.79 -5.86
CA ILE A 24 -1.01 -6.20 -5.89
C ILE A 24 -0.89 -6.88 -4.53
N LEU A 25 0.03 -6.41 -3.68
CA LEU A 25 0.25 -7.03 -2.38
C LEU A 25 -0.32 -6.09 -1.32
N PRO A 26 -1.42 -6.45 -0.66
CA PRO A 26 -1.95 -5.60 0.40
C PRO A 26 -0.97 -5.63 1.60
N GLY A 27 -0.08 -4.65 1.66
CA GLY A 27 0.96 -4.53 2.70
C GLY A 27 0.41 -4.59 4.14
N PRO A 28 -0.66 -3.84 4.48
CA PRO A 28 -1.24 -3.86 5.82
C PRO A 28 -1.71 -5.26 6.30
N PRO A 29 -2.44 -6.07 5.51
CA PRO A 29 -2.79 -7.43 5.95
C PRO A 29 -1.59 -8.40 5.99
N VAL A 30 -0.55 -8.20 5.16
CA VAL A 30 0.68 -9.01 5.25
C VAL A 30 1.44 -8.68 6.55
N ALA A 31 1.54 -7.41 6.92
CA ALA A 31 2.09 -6.99 8.21
C ALA A 31 1.25 -7.48 9.40
N TYR A 32 -0.07 -7.56 9.25
CA TYR A 32 -0.97 -8.12 10.27
C TYR A 32 -0.82 -9.63 10.45
N LEU A 33 -0.58 -10.38 9.37
CA LEU A 33 -0.22 -11.80 9.45
C LEU A 33 1.08 -12.03 10.22
N ALA A 34 2.06 -11.12 10.10
CA ALA A 34 3.29 -11.16 10.88
C ALA A 34 3.03 -11.06 12.40
N LEU A 35 2.06 -10.25 12.81
CA LEU A 35 1.63 -10.11 14.20
C LEU A 35 0.90 -11.36 14.72
N TRP A 36 0.09 -12.00 13.87
CA TRP A 36 -0.54 -13.30 14.18
C TRP A 36 0.50 -14.42 14.40
N LEU A 37 1.54 -14.46 13.56
CA LEU A 37 2.66 -15.38 13.71
C LEU A 37 3.42 -15.15 15.03
N LEU A 38 3.57 -13.89 15.47
CA LEU A 38 4.20 -13.54 16.75
C LEU A 38 3.32 -13.91 17.96
N HIS A 39 2.00 -13.80 17.82
CA HIS A 39 1.06 -14.19 18.87
C HIS A 39 1.11 -15.70 19.17
N PHE A 40 1.32 -16.53 18.14
CA PHE A 40 1.48 -17.98 18.31
C PHE A 40 2.81 -18.41 18.95
N THR A 41 3.78 -17.50 19.09
CA THR A 41 5.12 -17.82 19.63
C THR A 41 5.25 -17.66 21.14
N GLY A 42 4.23 -17.15 21.85
CA GLY A 42 4.29 -16.98 23.30
C GLY A 42 5.24 -15.89 23.80
N TYR A 43 5.85 -15.10 22.90
CA TYR A 43 6.69 -13.94 23.25
C TYR A 43 5.88 -12.64 23.41
N ALA A 44 4.65 -12.57 22.87
CA ALA A 44 3.79 -11.41 23.02
C ALA A 44 2.32 -11.82 23.21
N GLU A 45 1.79 -11.64 24.42
CA GLU A 45 0.36 -11.75 24.71
C GLU A 45 -0.38 -10.51 24.19
N PHE A 46 -0.50 -10.39 22.87
CA PHE A 46 -1.41 -9.40 22.29
C PHE A 46 -2.85 -9.75 22.71
N THR A 47 -3.54 -8.78 23.31
CA THR A 47 -4.93 -8.99 23.73
C THR A 47 -5.82 -9.10 22.49
N VAL A 48 -6.82 -10.00 22.51
CA VAL A 48 -7.76 -10.23 21.39
C VAL A 48 -8.37 -8.90 20.88
N THR A 49 -8.60 -7.94 21.77
CA THR A 49 -9.07 -6.58 21.46
C THR A 49 -8.11 -5.80 20.55
N GLU A 50 -6.79 -5.88 20.75
CA GLU A 50 -5.79 -5.19 19.92
C GLU A 50 -5.73 -5.80 18.52
N LEU A 51 -5.77 -7.13 18.42
CA LEU A 51 -5.87 -7.83 17.15
C LEU A 51 -7.12 -7.42 16.37
N VAL A 52 -8.28 -7.36 17.02
CA VAL A 52 -9.53 -6.94 16.37
C VAL A 52 -9.44 -5.48 15.91
N VAL A 53 -8.91 -4.56 16.73
CA VAL A 53 -8.74 -3.15 16.36
C VAL A 53 -7.77 -2.99 15.19
N TRP A 54 -6.65 -3.72 15.18
CA TRP A 54 -5.68 -3.70 14.09
C TRP A 54 -6.23 -4.32 12.81
N GLY A 55 -6.99 -5.42 12.90
CA GLY A 55 -7.71 -5.99 11.76
C GLY A 55 -8.71 -5.00 11.16
N LEU A 56 -9.43 -4.26 11.99
CA LEU A 56 -10.40 -3.23 11.56
C LEU A 56 -9.67 -2.05 10.87
N LEU A 57 -8.54 -1.62 11.42
CA LEU A 57 -7.67 -0.61 10.81
C LEU A 57 -7.11 -1.07 9.45
N VAL A 58 -6.72 -2.34 9.33
CA VAL A 58 -6.27 -2.94 8.06
C VAL A 58 -7.37 -2.92 7.02
N VAL A 59 -8.59 -3.32 7.39
CA VAL A 59 -9.76 -3.27 6.49
C VAL A 59 -10.08 -1.85 6.06
N LEU A 60 -10.03 -0.89 6.99
CA LEU A 60 -10.21 0.53 6.67
C LEU A 60 -9.11 1.05 5.73
N ALA A 61 -7.85 0.72 5.98
CA ALA A 61 -6.73 1.10 5.13
C ALA A 61 -6.88 0.51 3.72
N GLN A 62 -7.32 -0.74 3.61
CA GLN A 62 -7.60 -1.42 2.35
C GLN A 62 -8.74 -0.73 1.58
N ALA A 63 -9.80 -0.32 2.27
CA ALA A 63 -10.90 0.44 1.68
C ALA A 63 -10.42 1.82 1.21
N MET A 64 -9.63 2.53 2.02
CA MET A 64 -9.04 3.81 1.64
C MET A 64 -8.11 3.66 0.43
N ASP A 65 -7.39 2.57 0.30
CA ASP A 65 -6.50 2.32 -0.84
C ASP A 65 -7.25 2.19 -2.17
N TYR A 66 -8.48 1.70 -2.15
CA TYR A 66 -9.35 1.72 -3.33
C TYR A 66 -9.98 3.10 -3.56
N VAL A 67 -10.38 3.77 -2.48
CA VAL A 67 -11.16 5.01 -2.53
C VAL A 67 -10.28 6.23 -2.86
N THR A 68 -9.06 6.31 -2.36
CA THR A 68 -8.19 7.50 -2.52
C THR A 68 -7.73 7.69 -3.97
N PRO A 69 -7.30 6.66 -4.74
CA PRO A 69 -7.00 6.80 -6.16
C PRO A 69 -8.25 7.13 -6.98
N MET A 70 -9.40 6.53 -6.61
CA MET A 70 -10.70 6.83 -7.23
C MET A 70 -11.13 8.28 -6.99
N LEU A 71 -10.94 8.79 -5.77
CA LEU A 71 -11.26 10.16 -5.42
C LEU A 71 -10.24 11.13 -6.03
N GLY A 72 -8.95 10.81 -6.00
CA GLY A 72 -7.89 11.64 -6.58
C GLY A 72 -8.05 11.81 -8.09
N THR A 73 -8.38 10.73 -8.81
CA THR A 73 -8.76 10.81 -10.22
C THR A 73 -10.04 11.64 -10.40
N LYS A 74 -11.10 11.38 -9.63
CA LYS A 74 -12.37 12.11 -9.77
C LYS A 74 -12.27 13.61 -9.46
N TYR A 75 -11.45 14.00 -8.47
CA TYR A 75 -11.27 15.40 -8.06
C TYR A 75 -10.40 16.19 -9.04
N SER A 76 -9.44 15.53 -9.70
CA SER A 76 -8.58 16.16 -10.72
C SER A 76 -9.14 16.02 -12.15
N GLY A 77 -10.42 15.67 -12.28
CA GLY A 77 -11.11 15.59 -13.56
C GLY A 77 -10.72 14.36 -14.39
N GLY A 78 -10.20 13.30 -13.77
CA GLY A 78 -9.81 12.01 -14.34
C GLY A 78 -10.97 11.02 -14.51
N SER A 79 -10.76 10.04 -15.38
CA SER A 79 -11.66 8.95 -15.76
C SER A 79 -11.27 7.64 -15.05
N LYS A 80 -12.10 6.61 -15.20
CA LYS A 80 -11.75 5.23 -14.79
C LYS A 80 -10.48 4.73 -15.49
N TRP A 81 -10.21 5.23 -16.69
CA TRP A 81 -9.03 4.88 -17.49
C TRP A 81 -7.71 5.34 -16.86
N GLY A 82 -7.65 6.53 -16.25
CA GLY A 82 -6.47 6.99 -15.52
C GLY A 82 -6.21 6.20 -14.25
N ASN A 83 -7.26 5.72 -13.57
CA ASN A 83 -7.11 4.88 -12.39
C ASN A 83 -6.55 3.49 -12.75
N TRP A 84 -7.05 2.89 -13.83
CA TRP A 84 -6.51 1.63 -14.37
C TRP A 84 -5.10 1.81 -14.93
N GLY A 85 -4.84 2.92 -15.62
CA GLY A 85 -3.53 3.31 -16.12
C GLY A 85 -2.52 3.49 -14.98
N CYS A 86 -2.92 4.10 -13.86
CA CYS A 86 -2.12 4.23 -12.64
C CYS A 86 -1.73 2.86 -12.10
N ALA A 87 -2.72 1.96 -11.93
CA ALA A 87 -2.47 0.61 -11.42
C ALA A 87 -1.52 -0.21 -12.32
N VAL A 88 -1.77 -0.22 -13.63
CA VAL A 88 -0.92 -0.91 -14.61
C VAL A 88 0.46 -0.27 -14.69
N GLY A 89 0.52 1.07 -14.63
CA GLY A 89 1.75 1.84 -14.62
C GLY A 89 2.64 1.54 -13.42
N THR A 90 2.05 1.37 -12.22
CA THR A 90 2.79 0.95 -11.03
C THR A 90 3.35 -0.47 -11.19
N VAL A 91 2.55 -1.40 -11.70
CA VAL A 91 3.01 -2.79 -11.93
C VAL A 91 4.13 -2.82 -12.97
N ALA A 92 3.96 -2.14 -14.10
CA ALA A 92 4.97 -2.06 -15.15
C ALA A 92 6.23 -1.32 -14.68
N GLY A 93 6.08 -0.23 -13.93
CA GLY A 93 7.17 0.58 -13.40
C GLY A 93 8.11 -0.18 -12.46
N ILE A 94 7.58 -1.16 -11.72
CA ILE A 94 8.37 -2.05 -10.87
C ILE A 94 9.35 -2.91 -11.69
N PHE A 95 8.94 -3.37 -12.87
CA PHE A 95 9.79 -4.20 -13.74
C PHE A 95 10.79 -3.38 -14.56
N VAL A 96 10.45 -2.14 -14.89
CA VAL A 96 11.30 -1.30 -15.73
C VAL A 96 12.43 -0.67 -14.93
N PHE A 97 12.15 -0.10 -13.75
CA PHE A 97 13.18 0.65 -12.99
C PHE A 97 12.87 0.78 -11.49
N PRO A 98 12.97 -0.27 -10.67
CA PRO A 98 12.83 -0.11 -9.21
C PRO A 98 14.02 0.70 -8.66
N PRO A 99 13.83 1.74 -7.80
CA PRO A 99 12.60 2.26 -7.19
C PRO A 99 11.91 3.43 -7.93
N TRP A 100 12.56 4.09 -8.90
CA TRP A 100 12.00 5.29 -9.56
C TRP A 100 10.76 5.01 -10.40
N GLY A 101 10.65 3.81 -10.96
CA GLY A 101 9.49 3.33 -11.69
C GLY A 101 8.25 3.12 -10.81
N ILE A 102 8.39 2.98 -9.48
CA ILE A 102 7.23 2.94 -8.57
C ILE A 102 6.60 4.32 -8.41
N LEU A 103 7.38 5.40 -8.47
CA LEU A 103 6.84 6.76 -8.48
C LEU A 103 6.42 7.18 -9.90
N LEU A 104 7.30 7.00 -10.89
CA LEU A 104 7.04 7.48 -12.24
C LEU A 104 6.04 6.61 -13.00
N GLY A 105 6.00 5.31 -12.73
CA GLY A 105 5.08 4.35 -13.34
C GLY A 105 3.60 4.73 -13.21
N PRO A 106 3.06 4.94 -12.01
CA PRO A 106 1.66 5.36 -11.84
C PRO A 106 1.36 6.71 -12.49
N PHE A 107 2.30 7.67 -12.44
CA PHE A 107 2.13 8.98 -13.08
C PHE A 107 2.02 8.86 -14.61
N VAL A 108 2.99 8.18 -15.23
CA VAL A 108 3.02 7.97 -16.69
C VAL A 108 1.87 7.07 -17.12
N GLY A 109 1.59 6.01 -16.36
CA GLY A 109 0.48 5.09 -16.62
C GLY A 109 -0.88 5.78 -16.53
N ALA A 110 -1.11 6.64 -15.54
CA ALA A 110 -2.34 7.42 -15.43
C ALA A 110 -2.47 8.42 -16.58
N PHE A 111 -1.38 9.09 -16.96
CA PHE A 111 -1.36 10.04 -18.07
C PHE A 111 -1.69 9.35 -19.41
N VAL A 112 -1.04 8.22 -19.70
CA VAL A 112 -1.28 7.43 -20.92
C VAL A 112 -2.69 6.82 -20.88
N GLY A 113 -3.15 6.35 -19.72
CA GLY A 113 -4.51 5.83 -19.53
C GLY A 113 -5.58 6.88 -19.84
N GLU A 114 -5.42 8.12 -19.37
CA GLU A 114 -6.34 9.21 -19.67
C GLU A 114 -6.31 9.64 -21.14
N LEU A 115 -5.13 9.65 -21.77
CA LEU A 115 -4.99 9.90 -23.21
C LEU A 115 -5.74 8.85 -24.04
N LEU A 116 -5.59 7.56 -23.70
CA LEU A 116 -6.33 6.46 -24.33
C LEU A 116 -7.83 6.53 -24.05
N GLY A 117 -8.22 7.09 -22.90
CA GLY A 117 -9.61 7.39 -22.55
C GLY A 117 -10.23 8.56 -23.33
N GLY A 118 -9.51 9.16 -24.28
CA GLY A 118 -10.01 10.19 -25.19
C GLY A 118 -9.93 11.62 -24.66
N LYS A 119 -9.16 11.87 -23.58
CA LYS A 119 -8.96 13.24 -23.07
C LYS A 119 -7.86 13.98 -23.81
N ALA A 120 -8.03 15.30 -23.90
CA ALA A 120 -6.99 16.19 -24.40
C ALA A 120 -5.73 16.08 -23.52
N SER A 121 -4.55 16.25 -24.12
CA SER A 121 -3.25 16.11 -23.44
C SER A 121 -3.11 16.99 -22.19
N GLY A 122 -3.68 18.20 -22.20
CA GLY A 122 -3.69 19.09 -21.03
C GLY A 122 -4.53 18.58 -19.85
N ASP A 123 -5.69 18.00 -20.14
CA ASP A 123 -6.58 17.44 -19.12
C ASP A 123 -6.07 16.09 -18.62
N ALA A 124 -5.48 15.27 -19.50
CA ALA A 124 -4.82 14.03 -19.12
C ALA A 124 -3.66 14.26 -18.14
N LEU A 125 -2.90 15.35 -18.31
CA LEU A 125 -1.79 15.72 -17.41
C LEU A 125 -2.30 16.13 -16.03
N LYS A 126 -3.35 16.98 -15.97
CA LYS A 126 -3.99 17.35 -14.69
C LYS A 126 -4.60 16.14 -13.99
N ALA A 127 -5.31 15.29 -14.73
CA ALA A 127 -5.90 14.07 -14.20
C ALA A 127 -4.84 13.07 -13.71
N GLY A 128 -3.76 12.90 -14.47
CA GLY A 128 -2.62 12.06 -14.10
C GLY A 128 -1.92 12.56 -12.84
N PHE A 129 -1.75 13.87 -12.68
CA PHE A 129 -1.21 14.46 -11.45
C PHE A 129 -2.12 14.21 -10.24
N GLY A 130 -3.44 14.26 -10.43
CA GLY A 130 -4.42 13.90 -9.40
C GLY A 130 -4.41 12.44 -8.98
N ALA A 131 -4.35 11.54 -9.97
CA ALA A 131 -4.21 10.11 -9.73
C ALA A 131 -2.93 9.79 -8.97
N PHE A 132 -1.83 10.43 -9.37
CA PHE A 132 -0.53 10.29 -8.73
C PHE A 132 -0.51 10.84 -7.30
N ALA A 133 -1.11 12.03 -7.06
CA ALA A 133 -1.24 12.59 -5.72
C ALA A 133 -2.12 11.69 -4.82
N GLY A 134 -3.22 11.14 -5.35
CA GLY A 134 -4.05 10.18 -4.64
C GLY A 134 -3.31 8.89 -4.29
N PHE A 135 -2.52 8.35 -5.24
CA PHE A 135 -1.67 7.19 -5.01
C PHE A 135 -0.59 7.45 -3.95
N LEU A 136 0.11 8.59 -4.03
CA LEU A 136 1.10 8.98 -3.03
C LEU A 136 0.49 9.10 -1.63
N LEU A 137 -0.68 9.72 -1.50
CA LEU A 137 -1.41 9.79 -0.23
C LEU A 137 -1.72 8.39 0.32
N SER A 138 -2.19 7.46 -0.52
CA SER A 138 -2.42 6.08 -0.10
C SER A 138 -1.15 5.36 0.36
N VAL A 139 -0.05 5.54 -0.36
CA VAL A 139 1.25 4.95 0.00
C VAL A 139 1.73 5.50 1.34
N VAL A 140 1.65 6.81 1.58
CA VAL A 140 2.04 7.42 2.85
C VAL A 140 1.20 6.88 4.01
N LEU A 141 -0.11 6.76 3.84
CA LEU A 141 -1.01 6.17 4.85
C LEU A 141 -0.64 4.72 5.16
N LYS A 142 -0.38 3.89 4.13
CA LYS A 142 0.06 2.50 4.29
C LYS A 142 1.39 2.36 5.00
N VAL A 143 2.38 3.16 4.62
CA VAL A 143 3.72 3.15 5.23
C VAL A 143 3.65 3.56 6.69
N THR A 144 2.82 4.55 7.03
CA THR A 144 2.60 4.97 8.42
C THR A 144 2.00 3.84 9.25
N LEU A 145 0.97 3.14 8.73
CA LEU A 145 0.35 1.99 9.42
C LEU A 145 1.31 0.81 9.55
N CYS A 146 2.06 0.46 8.51
CA CYS A 146 3.06 -0.61 8.60
C CYS A 146 4.20 -0.24 9.56
N GLY A 147 4.63 1.02 9.59
CA GLY A 147 5.59 1.52 10.58
C GLY A 147 5.08 1.36 12.01
N TYR A 148 3.79 1.64 12.25
CA TYR A 148 3.16 1.42 13.55
C TYR A 148 3.13 -0.08 13.93
N PHE A 149 2.83 -0.98 12.99
CA PHE A 149 2.89 -2.42 13.23
C PHE A 149 4.31 -2.93 13.52
N ILE A 150 5.32 -2.45 12.80
CA ILE A 150 6.73 -2.76 13.08
C ILE A 150 7.11 -2.30 14.49
N TYR A 151 6.74 -1.08 14.87
CA TYR A 151 6.99 -0.56 16.21
C TYR A 151 6.33 -1.41 17.30
N SER A 152 5.07 -1.80 17.09
CA SER A 152 4.34 -2.65 18.02
C SER A 152 4.96 -4.04 18.16
N PHE A 153 5.40 -4.63 17.04
CA PHE A 153 6.10 -5.92 17.00
C PHE A 153 7.43 -5.86 17.75
N VAL A 154 8.25 -4.83 17.51
CA VAL A 154 9.54 -4.64 18.20
C VAL A 154 9.33 -4.44 19.70
N ARG A 155 8.33 -3.63 20.09
CA ARG A 155 7.98 -3.42 21.50
C ARG A 155 7.52 -4.71 22.18
N GLY A 156 6.74 -5.54 21.49
CA GLY A 156 6.27 -6.84 22.00
C GLY A 156 7.36 -7.91 22.11
N ILE A 157 8.49 -7.76 21.41
CA ILE A 157 9.66 -8.65 21.57
C ILE A 157 10.55 -8.21 22.74
N ILE A 158 10.60 -6.91 23.03
CA ILE A 158 11.50 -6.33 24.04
C ILE A 158 10.92 -6.39 25.47
N ASN A 159 9.59 -6.37 25.61
CA ASN A 159 8.87 -6.49 26.89
C ASN A 159 8.53 -7.96 27.21
#